data_AF-A0A5K1EXP5-F1
#
_entry.id   AF-A0A5K1EXP5-F1
#
_cell.length_a   1.000
_cell.length_b   1.000
_cell.length_c   1.000
_cell.angle_alpha   90.00
_cell.angle_beta   90.00
_cell.angle_gamma   90.00
#
_symmetry.space_group_name_H-M   'P 1'
#
loop_
_entity.id
_entity.type
_entity.pdbx_description
1 polymer ?
#
loop_
_entity_poly.entity_id
_entity_poly.type
_entity_poly.pdbx_seq_one_letter_code
_entity_poly.pdbx_strand_id
1 'polypeptide(L)'
;HNGTIDGQGMIWWQKHRKKLLNHTRGPLVQIMWSTDIRVSNITLRNSPFWNFHPFDCKNVHISGVTILAPLHDAPNTDGIDP
;
A
#
# COMPACT_ATOMS: atom_id res chain seq x y z
N HIS A 1 17.30 12.82 1.59
CA HIS A 1 15.98 12.86 0.91
C HIS A 1 15.27 11.53 1.16
N ASN A 2 14.06 11.53 1.74
CA ASN A 2 13.28 10.29 1.88
C ASN A 2 12.58 9.97 0.55
N GLY A 3 12.70 8.72 0.10
CA GLY A 3 12.02 8.25 -1.11
C GLY A 3 10.50 8.18 -0.90
N THR A 4 9.74 8.45 -1.94
CA THR A 4 8.27 8.34 -1.92
C THR A 4 7.81 7.39 -3.02
N ILE A 5 6.95 6.44 -2.64
CA ILE A 5 6.18 5.60 -3.57
C ILE A 5 4.74 6.11 -3.56
N ASP A 6 4.27 6.60 -4.71
CA ASP A 6 2.94 7.19 -4.86
C ASP A 6 2.07 6.31 -5.76
N GLY A 7 0.99 5.76 -5.20
CA GLY A 7 0.08 4.86 -5.89
C GLY A 7 -0.94 5.54 -6.80
N GLN A 8 -1.04 6.89 -6.76
CA GLN A 8 -2.03 7.66 -7.52
C GLN A 8 -3.46 7.08 -7.41
N GLY A 9 -3.85 6.66 -6.20
CA GLY A 9 -5.03 5.86 -5.92
C GLY A 9 -6.38 6.47 -6.32
N MET A 10 -6.45 7.78 -6.57
CA MET A 10 -7.69 8.49 -6.90
C MET A 10 -8.48 7.83 -8.03
N ILE A 11 -7.83 7.48 -9.14
CA ILE A 11 -8.50 6.85 -10.28
C ILE A 11 -9.07 5.47 -9.92
N TRP A 12 -8.36 4.72 -9.06
CA TRP A 12 -8.76 3.39 -8.61
C TRP A 12 -9.94 3.46 -7.66
N TRP A 13 -9.92 4.39 -6.69
CA TRP A 13 -11.02 4.58 -5.75
C TRP A 13 -12.31 5.02 -6.47
N GLN A 14 -12.20 5.92 -7.45
CA GLN A 14 -13.33 6.34 -8.27
C GLN A 14 -13.93 5.19 -9.08
N LYS A 15 -13.09 4.40 -9.77
CA LYS A 15 -13.55 3.23 -10.54
C LYS A 15 -14.18 2.16 -9.63
N HIS A 16 -13.61 1.94 -8.45
CA HIS A 16 -14.13 0.98 -7.48
C HIS A 16 -15.53 1.36 -6.98
N ARG A 17 -15.74 2.62 -6.57
CA ARG A 17 -17.07 3.10 -6.17
C ARG A 17 -18.11 2.99 -7.28
N LYS A 18 -17.69 3.24 -8.53
CA LYS A 18 -18.54 3.11 -9.71
C LYS A 18 -18.71 1.66 -10.21
N LYS A 19 -18.10 0.67 -9.53
CA LYS A 19 -18.10 -0.75 -9.93
C LYS A 19 -17.62 -0.98 -11.38
N LEU A 20 -16.61 -0.22 -11.81
CA LEU A 20 -16.05 -0.26 -13.16
C LEU A 20 -14.80 -1.15 -13.29
N LEU A 21 -14.42 -1.84 -12.22
CA LEU A 21 -13.25 -2.70 -12.21
C LEU A 21 -13.67 -4.16 -12.38
N ASN A 22 -13.04 -4.87 -13.32
CA ASN A 22 -13.22 -6.32 -13.48
C ASN A 22 -12.49 -7.13 -12.41
N HIS A 23 -11.47 -6.52 -11.78
CA HIS A 23 -10.65 -7.13 -10.74
C HIS A 23 -10.50 -6.17 -9.56
N THR A 24 -10.02 -6.69 -8.43
CA THR A 24 -9.73 -5.85 -7.26
C THR A 24 -8.59 -4.86 -7.53
N ARG A 25 -8.45 -3.88 -6.64
CA ARG A 25 -7.37 -2.89 -6.66
C ARG A 25 -6.10 -3.53 -6.09
N GLY A 26 -4.95 -3.25 -6.71
CA GLY A 26 -3.67 -3.78 -6.22
C GLY A 26 -3.17 -3.05 -4.96
N PRO A 27 -2.46 -3.74 -4.06
CA PRO A 27 -1.71 -3.09 -2.99
C PRO A 27 -0.58 -2.22 -3.58
N LEU A 28 -0.14 -1.19 -2.85
CA LEU A 28 0.95 -0.32 -3.30
C LEU A 28 2.30 -1.06 -3.31
N VAL A 29 2.59 -1.79 -2.24
CA VAL A 29 3.77 -2.65 -2.12
C VAL A 29 3.32 -4.00 -1.55
N GLN A 30 3.58 -5.07 -2.30
CA GLN A 30 3.37 -6.44 -1.87
C GLN A 30 4.64 -7.23 -2.07
N ILE A 31 5.09 -7.88 -1.00
CA ILE A 31 6.23 -8.80 -1.02
C ILE A 31 5.71 -10.15 -0.56
N MET A 32 6.04 -11.20 -1.31
CA MET A 32 5.47 -12.53 -1.08
C MET A 32 6.57 -13.56 -0.92
N TRP A 33 6.37 -14.57 -0.06
CA TRP A 33 7.22 -15.77 0.05
C TRP A 33 8.72 -15.44 0.20
N SER A 34 9.03 -14.48 1.07
CA SER A 34 10.37 -13.88 1.15
C SER A 34 10.87 -13.82 2.60
N THR A 35 12.18 -13.87 2.77
CA THR A 35 12.84 -13.85 4.09
C THR A 35 13.82 -12.68 4.17
N ASP A 36 14.02 -12.13 5.36
CA ASP A 36 15.02 -11.08 5.67
C ASP A 36 14.76 -9.75 4.92
N ILE A 37 13.54 -9.24 5.03
CA ILE A 37 13.12 -7.99 4.39
C ILE A 37 13.32 -6.81 5.34
N ARG A 38 13.96 -5.74 4.85
CA ARG A 38 14.04 -4.45 5.55
C ARG A 38 13.40 -3.33 4.74
N VAL A 39 12.40 -2.68 5.32
CA VAL A 39 11.75 -1.49 4.75
C VAL A 39 12.01 -0.33 5.70
N SER A 40 12.71 0.72 5.24
CA SER A 40 13.07 1.82 6.11
C SER A 40 13.06 3.20 5.46
N ASN A 41 12.61 4.21 6.21
CA ASN A 41 12.75 5.64 5.88
C ASN A 41 12.14 6.03 4.51
N ILE A 42 10.99 5.45 4.18
CA ILE A 42 10.23 5.77 2.96
C ILE A 42 8.84 6.30 3.29
N THR A 43 8.26 7.03 2.33
CA THR A 43 6.86 7.44 2.36
C THR A 43 6.06 6.61 1.37
N LEU A 44 4.99 5.98 1.83
CA LEU A 44 3.95 5.35 1.02
C LEU A 44 2.76 6.30 0.96
N ARG A 45 2.29 6.67 -0.23
CA ARG A 45 1.13 7.56 -0.36
C ARG A 45 0.14 7.13 -1.42
N ASN A 46 -1.13 7.46 -1.17
CA ASN A 46 -2.24 7.31 -2.11
C ASN A 46 -2.34 5.88 -2.67
N SER A 47 -2.25 4.86 -1.82
CA SER A 47 -2.39 3.47 -2.28
C SER A 47 -3.78 3.23 -2.91
N PRO A 48 -3.86 2.52 -4.04
CA PRO A 48 -5.14 2.06 -4.57
C PRO A 48 -5.92 1.16 -3.59
N PHE A 49 -5.21 0.42 -2.72
CA PHE A 49 -5.74 -0.51 -1.72
C PHE A 49 -4.82 -0.53 -0.48
N TRP A 50 -4.42 -1.68 0.05
CA TRP A 50 -3.42 -1.77 1.12
C TRP A 50 -2.11 -1.05 0.79
N ASN A 51 -1.49 -0.38 1.77
CA ASN A 51 -0.22 0.31 1.55
C ASN A 51 0.97 -0.66 1.53
N PHE A 52 1.12 -1.50 2.55
CA PHE A 52 2.14 -2.54 2.59
C PHE A 52 1.55 -3.88 3.02
N HIS A 53 1.68 -4.89 2.17
CA HIS A 53 1.16 -6.24 2.40
C HIS A 53 2.28 -7.28 2.21
N PRO A 54 3.04 -7.61 3.26
CA PRO A 54 3.89 -8.79 3.26
C PRO A 54 3.01 -10.05 3.37
N PHE A 55 3.12 -10.97 2.40
CA PHE A 55 2.38 -12.22 2.41
C PHE A 55 3.35 -13.39 2.55
N ASP A 56 3.14 -14.23 3.55
CA ASP A 56 3.99 -15.41 3.82
C ASP A 56 5.49 -15.04 3.85
N CYS A 57 5.80 -13.98 4.58
CA CYS A 57 7.16 -13.46 4.73
C CYS A 57 7.71 -13.76 6.13
N LYS A 58 9.03 -13.97 6.22
CA LYS A 58 9.73 -14.25 7.48
C LYS A 58 10.77 -13.17 7.76
N ASN A 59 10.88 -12.76 9.02
CA ASN A 59 11.85 -11.75 9.48
C ASN A 59 11.73 -10.42 8.70
N VAL A 60 10.55 -9.79 8.77
CA VAL A 60 10.29 -8.48 8.15
C VAL A 60 10.50 -7.38 9.18
N HIS A 61 11.39 -6.43 8.89
CA HIS A 61 11.65 -5.29 9.76
C HIS A 61 11.27 -3.97 9.06
N ILE A 62 10.32 -3.25 9.65
CA ILE A 62 9.76 -2.01 9.13
C ILE A 62 10.06 -0.88 10.11
N SER A 63 10.72 0.19 9.66
CA SER A 63 11.13 1.29 10.57
C SER A 63 11.14 2.65 9.87
N GLY A 64 10.65 3.71 10.54
CA GLY A 64 10.65 5.06 9.98
C GLY A 64 9.82 5.21 8.69
N VAL A 65 8.83 4.35 8.48
CA VAL A 65 7.92 4.43 7.32
C VAL A 65 6.79 5.41 7.63
N THR A 66 6.52 6.32 6.69
CA THR A 66 5.36 7.22 6.73
C THR A 66 4.31 6.75 5.75
N ILE A 67 3.04 6.67 6.17
CA ILE A 67 1.92 6.26 5.31
C ILE A 67 0.91 7.41 5.24
N LEU A 68 0.56 7.84 4.03
CA LEU A 68 -0.34 8.97 3.78
C LEU A 68 -1.49 8.55 2.87
N ALA A 69 -2.71 8.65 3.38
CA ALA A 69 -3.94 8.47 2.60
C ALA A 69 -4.92 9.61 2.90
N PRO A 70 -5.77 10.02 1.93
CA PRO A 70 -6.86 10.96 2.19
C PRO A 70 -7.81 10.44 3.28
N LEU A 71 -8.35 11.35 4.09
CA LEU A 71 -9.30 11.01 5.17
C LEU A 71 -10.64 10.46 4.65
N HIS A 72 -11.00 10.84 3.43
CA HIS A 72 -12.25 10.45 2.79
C HIS A 72 -11.95 9.88 1.40
N ASP A 73 -12.90 9.13 0.85
CA ASP A 73 -12.85 8.63 -0.53
C ASP A 73 -11.69 7.67 -0.87
N ALA A 74 -10.96 7.16 0.12
CA ALA A 74 -9.90 6.18 -0.01
C ALA A 74 -10.28 4.87 0.71
N PRO A 75 -11.10 4.00 0.10
CA PRO A 75 -11.56 2.79 0.77
C PRO A 75 -10.44 1.76 0.90
N ASN A 76 -10.35 1.10 2.06
CA ASN A 76 -9.42 -0.02 2.33
C ASN A 76 -7.95 0.33 2.06
N THR A 77 -7.52 1.50 2.53
CA THR A 77 -6.12 1.93 2.49
C THR A 77 -5.41 1.64 3.81
N ASP A 78 -5.50 0.39 4.25
CA ASP A 78 -4.87 -0.09 5.47
C ASP A 78 -3.36 0.17 5.43
N GLY A 79 -2.77 0.45 6.59
CA GLY A 79 -1.37 0.83 6.70
C GLY A 79 -0.44 -0.35 6.40
N ILE A 80 -0.47 -1.35 7.26
CA ILE A 80 0.31 -2.59 7.12
C ILE A 80 -0.65 -3.73 7.41
N ASP A 81 -0.72 -4.68 6.48
CA ASP A 81 -1.54 -5.89 6.58
C ASP A 81 -0.61 -7.12 6.45
N PRO A 82 -0.26 -7.81 7.54
CA PRO A 82 0.74 -8.88 7.56
C PRO A 82 0.19 -10.32 7.46
#